data_AF-A0A8J3B3G4-F1
#
_entry.id   AF-A0A8J3B3G4-F1
#
_cell.length_a   1.000
_cell.length_b   1.000
_cell.length_c   1.000
_cell.angle_alpha   90.00
_cell.angle_beta   90.00
_cell.angle_gamma   90.00
#
_symmetry.space_group_name_H-M   'P 1'
#
loop_
_entity.id
_entity.type
_entity.pdbx_description
1 polymer ?
#
loop_
_entity_poly.entity_id
_entity_poly.type
_entity_poly.pdbx_seq_one_letter_code
_entity_poly.pdbx_strand_id
1 'polypeptide(L)'
;MTDGTGGHPTAISRRAVLARARAWWLRRDALTYSQEEADAIAGPDGTHRYRLDCSGFVSMALDLRHGTGPDTDELATDRWTTPIPRSALRPGDLLDNVEGPFAEHHVLLFAAWRAHPIGFAFYHFGGGGLEHCPHATFTQPMLANHPADHYRALRPHHVTD
;
A
#
# COMPACT_ATOMS: atom_id res chain seq x y z
N MET A 1 -18.00 -13.83 -25.18
CA MET A 1 -18.23 -14.32 -23.80
C MET A 1 -16.90 -14.77 -23.24
N THR A 2 -16.22 -13.90 -22.49
CA THR A 2 -15.10 -14.26 -21.62
C THR A 2 -15.43 -13.65 -20.27
N ASP A 3 -15.67 -14.53 -19.33
CA ASP A 3 -16.26 -14.26 -18.04
C ASP A 3 -15.39 -13.28 -17.23
N GLY A 4 -15.93 -12.09 -16.99
CA GLY A 4 -15.33 -11.02 -16.20
C GLY A 4 -15.46 -11.30 -14.70
N THR A 5 -14.95 -12.43 -14.25
CA THR A 5 -14.80 -12.70 -12.81
C THR A 5 -13.52 -12.02 -12.34
N GLY A 6 -13.63 -10.73 -12.04
CA GLY A 6 -12.69 -10.02 -11.18
C GLY A 6 -12.67 -10.71 -9.82
N GLY A 7 -11.85 -11.75 -9.71
CA GLY A 7 -11.77 -12.59 -8.51
C GLY A 7 -11.46 -11.73 -7.30
N HIS A 8 -12.25 -11.89 -6.24
CA HIS A 8 -11.90 -11.33 -4.94
C HIS A 8 -10.49 -11.80 -4.56
N PRO A 9 -9.64 -10.92 -4.04
CA PRO A 9 -8.27 -11.27 -3.69
C PRO A 9 -8.29 -12.42 -2.67
N THR A 10 -7.48 -13.45 -2.94
CA THR A 10 -7.34 -14.61 -2.06
C THR A 10 -6.82 -14.16 -0.70
N ALA A 11 -7.33 -14.76 0.38
CA ALA A 11 -6.93 -14.45 1.74
C ALA A 11 -5.39 -14.49 1.93
N ILE A 12 -4.84 -13.50 2.63
CA ILE A 12 -3.41 -13.37 2.93
C ILE A 12 -3.19 -12.98 4.38
N SER A 13 -2.28 -13.67 5.09
CA SER A 13 -1.93 -13.29 6.47
C SER A 13 -1.21 -11.94 6.53
N ARG A 14 -1.40 -11.19 7.63
CA ARG A 14 -0.61 -9.97 7.92
C ARG A 14 0.90 -10.19 7.82
N ARG A 15 1.37 -11.36 8.29
CA ARG A 15 2.78 -11.73 8.22
C ARG A 15 3.26 -11.88 6.77
N ALA A 16 2.44 -12.47 5.90
CA ALA A 16 2.77 -12.59 4.48
C ALA A 16 2.78 -11.22 3.78
N VAL A 17 1.85 -10.32 4.11
CA VAL A 17 1.84 -8.94 3.61
C VAL A 17 3.17 -8.24 3.92
N LEU A 18 3.61 -8.26 5.18
CA LEU A 18 4.89 -7.65 5.57
C LEU A 18 6.10 -8.33 4.92
N ALA A 19 6.07 -9.66 4.78
CA ALA A 19 7.15 -10.39 4.11
C ALA A 19 7.28 -9.97 2.63
N ARG A 20 6.15 -9.80 1.94
CA ARG A 20 6.11 -9.31 0.56
C ARG A 20 6.59 -7.86 0.46
N ALA A 21 6.09 -6.97 1.32
CA ALA A 21 6.54 -5.58 1.39
C ALA A 21 8.08 -5.49 1.56
N ARG A 22 8.63 -6.25 2.51
CA ARG A 22 10.08 -6.32 2.74
C ARG A 22 10.83 -6.90 1.54
N ALA A 23 10.29 -7.93 0.88
CA ALA A 23 10.94 -8.54 -0.28
C ALA A 23 11.07 -7.54 -1.45
N TRP A 24 10.03 -6.75 -1.72
CA TRP A 24 10.07 -5.68 -2.72
C TRP A 24 11.00 -4.53 -2.31
N TRP A 25 10.96 -4.11 -1.05
CA TRP A 25 11.86 -3.09 -0.53
C TRP A 25 13.35 -3.49 -0.61
N LEU A 26 13.68 -4.77 -0.40
CA LEU A 26 15.06 -5.27 -0.53
C LEU A 26 15.60 -5.21 -1.96
N ARG A 27 14.74 -5.15 -2.97
CA ARG A 27 15.10 -5.01 -4.39
C ARG A 27 14.75 -3.63 -4.97
N ARG A 28 14.49 -2.65 -4.11
CA ARG A 28 14.07 -1.29 -4.49
C ARG A 28 15.00 -0.60 -5.49
N ASP A 29 16.29 -0.94 -5.49
CA ASP A 29 17.27 -0.34 -6.39
C ASP A 29 16.99 -0.68 -7.88
N ALA A 30 16.18 -1.70 -8.14
CA ALA A 30 15.70 -2.06 -9.48
C ALA A 30 14.30 -1.52 -9.81
N LEU A 31 13.68 -0.74 -8.90
CA LEU A 31 12.32 -0.22 -9.04
C LEU A 31 12.37 1.30 -9.18
N THR A 32 11.90 1.81 -10.32
CA THR A 32 11.74 3.24 -10.56
C THR A 32 10.26 3.59 -10.47
N TYR A 33 9.93 4.67 -9.77
CA TYR A 33 8.53 5.10 -9.65
C TYR A 33 7.95 5.42 -11.02
N SER A 34 6.81 4.81 -11.36
CA SER A 34 6.05 5.10 -12.58
C SER A 34 4.57 4.78 -12.39
N GLN A 35 3.72 5.71 -12.81
CA GLN A 35 2.27 5.54 -12.87
C GLN A 35 1.81 4.90 -14.20
N GLU A 36 2.72 4.71 -15.15
CA GLU A 36 2.40 4.14 -16.47
C GLU A 36 2.21 2.62 -16.38
N GLU A 37 1.08 2.12 -16.87
CA GLU A 37 0.81 0.67 -16.88
C GLU A 37 1.83 -0.13 -17.71
N ALA A 38 2.40 0.49 -18.74
CA ALA A 38 3.43 -0.10 -19.58
C ALA A 38 4.71 -0.47 -18.80
N ASP A 39 4.98 0.24 -17.70
CA ASP A 39 6.15 0.03 -16.85
C ASP A 39 5.90 -0.99 -15.73
N ALA A 40 4.67 -1.51 -15.61
CA ALA A 40 4.30 -2.48 -14.58
C ALA A 40 5.26 -3.68 -14.58
N ILE A 41 5.66 -4.19 -13.41
CA ILE A 41 6.62 -5.30 -13.31
C ILE A 41 5.92 -6.62 -13.00
N ALA A 42 6.47 -7.74 -13.48
CA ALA A 42 5.97 -9.07 -13.14
C ALA A 42 6.08 -9.35 -11.64
N GLY A 43 5.00 -9.89 -11.07
CA GLY A 43 4.96 -10.42 -9.71
C GLY A 43 5.74 -11.74 -9.58
N PRO A 44 5.80 -12.30 -8.36
CA PRO A 44 6.51 -13.56 -8.11
C PRO A 44 5.95 -14.77 -8.86
N ASP A 45 4.71 -14.70 -9.34
CA ASP A 45 4.08 -15.76 -10.16
C ASP A 45 4.52 -15.72 -11.64
N GLY A 46 5.21 -14.66 -12.07
CA GLY A 46 5.66 -14.46 -13.45
C GLY A 46 4.55 -14.11 -14.45
N THR A 47 3.29 -14.07 -14.03
CA THR A 47 2.13 -13.87 -14.91
C THR A 47 1.39 -12.58 -14.64
N HIS A 48 1.21 -12.23 -13.36
CA HIS A 48 0.55 -11.00 -12.97
C HIS A 48 1.56 -9.86 -12.93
N ARG A 49 1.12 -8.62 -13.19
CA ARG A 49 1.98 -7.44 -13.19
C ARG A 49 1.44 -6.39 -12.23
N TYR A 50 2.33 -5.59 -11.64
CA TYR A 50 1.98 -4.52 -10.72
C TYR A 50 2.55 -3.19 -11.20
N ARG A 51 1.77 -2.10 -11.15
CA ARG A 51 2.31 -0.76 -11.40
C ARG A 51 3.41 -0.42 -10.39
N LEU A 52 4.32 0.45 -10.79
CA LEU A 52 5.46 0.89 -9.97
C LEU A 52 5.17 2.23 -9.28
N ASP A 53 3.95 2.41 -8.77
CA ASP A 53 3.50 3.58 -8.03
C ASP A 53 3.15 3.23 -6.57
N CYS A 54 2.58 4.19 -5.84
CA CYS A 54 2.24 4.02 -4.42
C CYS A 54 1.22 2.88 -4.20
N SER A 55 0.11 2.90 -4.93
CA SER A 55 -0.95 1.88 -4.87
C SER A 55 -0.53 0.54 -5.50
N GLY A 56 0.33 0.57 -6.50
CA GLY A 56 0.97 -0.61 -7.08
C GLY A 56 1.89 -1.32 -6.10
N PHE A 57 2.68 -0.61 -5.30
CA PHE A 57 3.45 -1.23 -4.20
C PHE A 57 2.54 -1.84 -3.12
N VAL A 58 1.44 -1.18 -2.76
CA VAL A 58 0.45 -1.76 -1.85
C VAL A 58 -0.16 -3.04 -2.46
N SER A 59 -0.47 -3.04 -3.75
CA SER A 59 -0.95 -4.21 -4.50
C SER A 59 0.07 -5.34 -4.51
N MET A 60 1.35 -5.01 -4.69
CA MET A 60 2.46 -5.96 -4.57
C MET A 60 2.53 -6.57 -3.17
N ALA A 61 2.38 -5.80 -2.10
CA ALA A 61 2.42 -6.29 -0.72
C ALA A 61 1.20 -7.15 -0.38
N LEU A 62 0.01 -6.75 -0.84
CA LEU A 62 -1.27 -7.39 -0.57
C LEU A 62 -1.62 -8.56 -1.53
N ASP A 63 -0.79 -8.81 -2.54
CA ASP A 63 -1.07 -9.77 -3.63
C ASP A 63 -2.39 -9.49 -4.37
N LEU A 64 -2.70 -8.21 -4.62
CA LEU A 64 -3.92 -7.80 -5.31
C LEU A 64 -3.81 -8.07 -6.82
N ARG A 65 -4.35 -9.21 -7.26
CA ARG A 65 -4.25 -9.67 -8.65
C ARG A 65 -5.37 -9.12 -9.55
N HIS A 66 -5.57 -7.81 -9.57
CA HIS A 66 -6.61 -7.16 -10.35
C HIS A 66 -6.01 -6.17 -11.35
N GLY A 67 -5.95 -6.55 -12.63
CA GLY A 67 -5.28 -5.73 -13.65
C GLY A 67 -3.80 -5.54 -13.35
N THR A 68 -3.37 -4.30 -13.14
CA THR A 68 -2.03 -3.92 -12.64
C THR A 68 -2.02 -3.52 -11.15
N GLY A 69 -3.12 -3.80 -10.45
CA GLY A 69 -3.45 -3.33 -9.09
C GLY A 69 -4.46 -2.18 -9.12
N PRO A 70 -5.37 -2.05 -8.13
CA PRO A 70 -6.22 -0.88 -8.01
C PRO A 70 -5.40 0.41 -7.85
N ASP A 71 -5.95 1.54 -8.27
CA ASP A 71 -5.38 2.85 -7.93
C ASP A 71 -5.68 3.24 -6.47
N THR A 72 -5.18 4.41 -6.05
CA THR A 72 -5.30 4.89 -4.68
C THR A 72 -6.77 5.10 -4.28
N ASP A 73 -7.58 5.67 -5.17
CA ASP A 73 -8.99 5.95 -4.94
C ASP A 73 -9.81 4.65 -4.91
N GLU A 74 -9.51 3.72 -5.80
CA GLU A 74 -10.12 2.39 -5.82
C GLU A 74 -9.82 1.66 -4.50
N LEU A 75 -8.59 1.69 -3.99
CA LEU A 75 -8.23 1.08 -2.69
C LEU A 75 -9.08 1.62 -1.52
N ALA A 76 -9.48 2.90 -1.58
CA ALA A 76 -10.33 3.54 -0.56
C ALA A 76 -11.80 3.06 -0.58
N THR A 77 -12.22 2.35 -1.64
CA THR A 77 -13.60 1.87 -1.77
C THR A 77 -13.87 0.63 -0.91
N ASP A 78 -15.15 0.42 -0.61
CA ASP A 78 -15.66 -0.75 0.14
C ASP A 78 -15.39 -2.09 -0.56
N ARG A 79 -15.02 -2.09 -1.84
CA ARG A 79 -14.59 -3.27 -2.57
C ARG A 79 -13.30 -3.88 -2.00
N TRP A 80 -12.38 -3.05 -1.52
CA TRP A 80 -11.04 -3.48 -1.12
C TRP A 80 -10.78 -3.30 0.36
N THR A 81 -11.30 -2.23 0.96
CA THR A 81 -10.98 -1.88 2.34
C THR A 81 -12.20 -1.41 3.14
N THR A 82 -12.02 -1.34 4.46
CA THR A 82 -12.98 -0.69 5.36
C THR A 82 -12.25 0.36 6.22
N PRO A 83 -12.85 1.55 6.45
CA PRO A 83 -12.29 2.53 7.36
C PRO A 83 -12.18 2.01 8.79
N ILE A 84 -11.08 2.33 9.46
CA ILE A 84 -10.83 2.01 10.86
C ILE A 84 -10.29 3.24 11.60
N PRO A 85 -10.44 3.34 12.94
CA PRO A 85 -9.74 4.37 13.68
C PRO A 85 -8.23 4.11 13.65
N ARG A 86 -7.41 5.18 13.61
CA ARG A 86 -5.94 5.08 13.60
C ARG A 86 -5.41 4.23 14.75
N SER A 87 -6.03 4.29 15.93
CA SER A 87 -5.67 3.48 17.10
C SER A 87 -5.87 1.97 16.90
N ALA A 88 -6.69 1.56 15.94
CA ALA A 88 -6.92 0.15 15.60
C ALA A 88 -5.98 -0.37 14.50
N LEU A 89 -5.03 0.44 14.01
CA LEU A 89 -4.04 0.01 13.02
C LEU A 89 -3.28 -1.22 13.51
N ARG A 90 -3.11 -2.16 12.60
CA ARG A 90 -2.33 -3.38 12.74
C ARG A 90 -1.46 -3.54 11.49
N PRO A 91 -0.36 -4.29 11.57
CA PRO A 91 0.49 -4.57 10.42
C PRO A 91 -0.30 -5.00 9.17
N GLY A 92 -0.01 -4.40 8.02
CA GLY A 92 -0.71 -4.66 6.77
C GLY A 92 -1.97 -3.83 6.52
N ASP A 93 -2.41 -3.03 7.50
CA ASP A 93 -3.42 -1.99 7.25
C ASP A 93 -2.81 -0.83 6.43
N LEU A 94 -3.65 0.02 5.84
CA LEU A 94 -3.24 1.14 5.00
C LEU A 94 -3.46 2.47 5.71
N LEU A 95 -2.61 3.44 5.37
CA LEU A 95 -2.88 4.85 5.58
C LEU A 95 -3.00 5.48 4.20
N ASP A 96 -4.18 5.97 3.86
CA ASP A 96 -4.49 6.44 2.51
C ASP A 96 -4.88 7.91 2.50
N ASN A 97 -4.27 8.66 1.58
CA ASN A 97 -4.53 10.09 1.36
C ASN A 97 -5.12 10.26 -0.04
N VAL A 98 -6.42 10.55 -0.09
CA VAL A 98 -7.19 10.86 -1.31
C VAL A 98 -7.73 12.30 -1.30
N GLU A 99 -7.11 13.17 -0.50
CA GLU A 99 -7.45 14.59 -0.43
C GLU A 99 -6.64 15.37 -1.46
N GLY A 100 -7.28 16.26 -2.22
CA GLY A 100 -6.64 17.11 -3.21
C GLY A 100 -6.75 16.56 -4.65
N PRO A 101 -5.87 16.98 -5.57
CA PRO A 101 -5.81 16.44 -6.92
C PRO A 101 -5.32 14.99 -6.92
N PHE A 102 -5.85 14.17 -7.83
CA PHE A 102 -5.48 12.75 -7.97
C PHE A 102 -3.96 12.49 -8.04
N ALA A 103 -3.21 13.38 -8.70
CA ALA A 103 -1.75 13.28 -8.79
C ALA A 103 -1.01 13.40 -7.44
N GLU A 104 -1.69 13.92 -6.41
CA GLU A 104 -1.17 14.07 -5.04
C GLU A 104 -1.68 12.97 -4.10
N HIS A 105 -2.50 12.04 -4.59
CA HIS A 105 -2.99 10.95 -3.77
C HIS A 105 -1.85 9.98 -3.45
N HIS A 106 -1.81 9.50 -2.21
CA HIS A 106 -0.70 8.67 -1.75
C HIS A 106 -1.13 7.69 -0.67
N VAL A 107 -0.60 6.47 -0.75
CA VAL A 107 -0.92 5.38 0.18
C VAL A 107 0.35 4.82 0.83
N LEU A 108 0.25 4.55 2.12
CA LEU A 108 1.30 3.93 2.94
C LEU A 108 0.81 2.56 3.44
N LEU A 109 1.73 1.60 3.50
CA LEU A 109 1.49 0.32 4.14
C LEU A 109 2.00 0.36 5.59
N PHE A 110 1.09 0.28 6.56
CA PHE A 110 1.42 0.28 7.97
C PHE A 110 2.20 -0.98 8.36
N ALA A 111 3.41 -0.82 8.89
CA ALA A 111 4.30 -1.94 9.23
C ALA A 111 4.17 -2.37 10.69
N ALA A 112 4.22 -1.42 11.63
CA ALA A 112 4.13 -1.71 13.07
C ALA A 112 4.01 -0.44 13.92
N TRP A 113 3.44 -0.56 15.11
CA TRP A 113 3.61 0.45 16.17
C TRP A 113 5.03 0.44 16.75
N ARG A 114 5.45 1.58 17.29
CA ARG A 114 6.71 1.81 18.01
C ARG A 114 6.42 2.43 19.36
N ALA A 115 7.02 1.88 20.41
CA ALA A 115 6.69 2.26 21.79
C ALA A 115 7.43 3.53 22.27
N HIS A 116 8.71 3.70 21.91
CA HIS A 116 9.52 4.83 22.40
C HIS A 116 10.50 5.36 21.32
N PRO A 117 10.36 6.64 20.92
CA PRO A 117 9.16 7.48 21.08
C PRO A 117 7.90 6.78 20.50
N ILE A 118 6.71 7.13 20.99
CA ILE A 118 5.46 6.57 20.45
C ILE A 118 5.34 6.98 18.99
N GLY A 119 5.18 6.01 18.11
CA GLY A 119 5.06 6.24 16.68
C GLY A 119 4.76 4.95 15.95
N PHE A 120 5.05 4.93 14.66
CA PHE A 120 4.85 3.76 13.82
C PHE A 120 5.89 3.69 12.71
N ALA A 121 6.02 2.50 12.12
CA ALA A 121 6.79 2.27 10.92
C ALA A 121 5.83 2.01 9.75
N PHE A 122 6.25 2.36 8.54
CA PHE A 122 5.48 2.11 7.32
C PHE A 122 6.40 1.93 6.11
N TYR A 123 5.83 1.39 5.03
CA TYR A 123 6.44 1.37 3.70
C TYR A 123 5.66 2.27 2.77
N HIS A 124 6.33 2.87 1.79
CA HIS A 124 5.66 3.59 0.70
C HIS A 124 6.56 3.65 -0.54
N PHE A 125 5.94 3.81 -1.71
CA PHE A 125 6.66 4.06 -2.95
C PHE A 125 6.26 5.43 -3.49
N GLY A 126 7.19 6.38 -3.49
CA GLY A 126 7.00 7.71 -4.09
C GLY A 126 8.09 8.03 -5.10
N GLY A 127 8.12 9.26 -5.60
CA GLY A 127 9.13 9.70 -6.58
C GLY A 127 10.59 9.55 -6.11
N GLY A 128 10.85 9.47 -4.80
CA GLY A 128 12.17 9.20 -4.22
C GLY A 128 12.58 7.72 -4.21
N GLY A 129 11.67 6.81 -4.57
CA GLY A 129 11.88 5.36 -4.51
C GLY A 129 10.97 4.67 -3.51
N LEU A 130 11.13 3.35 -3.41
CA LEU A 130 10.44 2.51 -2.43
C LEU A 130 11.19 2.54 -1.09
N GLU A 131 10.57 3.09 -0.06
CA GLU A 131 11.18 3.34 1.24
C GLU A 131 10.49 2.56 2.38
N HIS A 132 11.27 2.31 3.44
CA HIS A 132 10.79 1.83 4.72
C HIS A 132 11.12 2.88 5.78
N CYS A 133 10.11 3.60 6.24
CA CYS A 133 10.24 4.58 7.30
C CYS A 133 10.14 3.86 8.65
N PRO A 134 11.22 3.77 9.45
CA PRO A 134 11.22 2.99 10.68
C PRO A 134 10.48 3.67 11.83
N HIS A 135 10.26 4.99 11.73
CA HIS A 135 9.63 5.80 12.76
C HIS A 135 8.97 7.06 12.18
N ALA A 136 7.70 7.22 12.48
CA ALA A 136 6.86 8.36 12.17
C ALA A 136 5.80 8.56 13.26
N THR A 137 5.21 9.75 13.33
CA THR A 137 4.13 10.08 14.26
C THR A 137 2.95 10.69 13.50
N PHE A 138 1.76 10.70 14.08
CA PHE A 138 0.61 11.44 13.52
C PHE A 138 0.61 12.92 13.90
N THR A 139 1.54 13.36 14.75
CA THR A 139 1.66 14.75 15.22
C THR A 139 2.63 15.58 14.39
N GLN A 140 3.47 14.96 13.57
CA GLN A 140 4.28 15.68 12.60
C GLN A 140 3.40 16.21 11.46
N PRO A 141 3.78 17.32 10.80
CA PRO A 141 2.95 17.93 9.77
C PRO A 141 2.82 17.05 8.51
N MET A 142 3.86 16.27 8.20
CA MET A 142 3.95 15.53 6.93
C MET A 142 4.27 14.06 7.15
N LEU A 143 3.61 13.18 6.39
CA LEU A 143 3.95 11.78 6.22
C LEU A 143 4.25 11.55 4.74
N ALA A 144 5.46 11.08 4.42
CA ALA A 144 5.90 10.80 3.05
C ALA A 144 5.67 11.98 2.08
N ASN A 145 5.88 13.22 2.53
CA ASN A 145 5.64 14.46 1.79
C ASN A 145 4.17 14.82 1.52
N HIS A 146 3.21 14.21 2.24
CA HIS A 146 1.80 14.62 2.25
C HIS A 146 1.33 15.01 3.66
N PRO A 147 0.32 15.90 3.82
CA PRO A 147 -0.18 16.27 5.14
C PRO A 147 -0.62 15.06 5.97
N ALA A 148 -0.11 14.98 7.20
CA ALA A 148 -0.34 13.80 8.05
C ALA A 148 -1.81 13.64 8.49
N ASP A 149 -2.57 14.73 8.53
CA ASP A 149 -4.00 14.76 8.89
C ASP A 149 -4.92 14.33 7.75
N HIS A 150 -4.45 14.28 6.50
CA HIS A 150 -5.23 13.79 5.37
C HIS A 150 -5.36 12.27 5.37
N TYR A 151 -4.36 11.55 5.91
CA TYR A 151 -4.35 10.09 5.92
C TYR A 151 -5.51 9.48 6.72
N ARG A 152 -6.31 8.64 6.05
CA ARG A 152 -7.35 7.80 6.64
C ARG A 152 -6.80 6.39 6.84
N ALA A 153 -7.13 5.76 7.96
CA ALA A 153 -6.70 4.38 8.22
C ALA A 153 -7.72 3.41 7.63
N LEU A 154 -7.25 2.46 6.83
CA LEU A 154 -8.08 1.50 6.11
C LEU A 154 -7.60 0.07 6.39
N ARG A 155 -8.53 -0.88 6.49
CA ARG A 155 -8.24 -2.30 6.64
C ARG A 155 -8.63 -3.07 5.38
N PRO A 156 -7.68 -3.72 4.68
CA PRO A 156 -8.01 -4.58 3.54
C PRO A 156 -8.84 -5.80 3.95
N HIS A 157 -9.86 -6.15 3.16
CA HIS A 157 -10.82 -7.23 3.50
C HIS A 157 -10.22 -8.63 3.48
N HIS A 158 -9.28 -8.90 2.56
CA HIS A 158 -8.69 -10.22 2.38
C HIS A 158 -7.45 -10.44 3.25
N VAL A 159 -7.06 -9.46 4.06
CA VAL A 159 -5.97 -9.62 5.03
C VAL A 159 -6.51 -10.29 6.29
N THR A 160 -6.01 -11.50 6.58
CA THR A 160 -6.43 -12.31 7.72
C THR A 160 -5.43 -12.21 8.88
N ASP A 161 -5.90 -12.63 10.06
CA ASP A 161 -5.23 -12.69 11.37
C ASP A 161 -5.29 -11.42 12.22
#